data_AF-A0A418MMK1-F1
#
_entry.id   AF-A0A418MMK1-F1
#
_cell.length_a   1.000
_cell.length_b   1.000
_cell.length_c   1.000
_cell.angle_alpha   90.00
_cell.angle_beta   90.00
_cell.angle_gamma   90.00
#
_symmetry.space_group_name_H-M   'P 1'
#
loop_
_entity.id
_entity.type
_entity.pdbx_description
1 polymer ?
#
loop_
_entity_poly.entity_id
_entity_poly.type
_entity_poly.pdbx_seq_one_letter_code
_entity_poly.pdbx_strand_id
1 'polypeptide(L)' 'MKTTKQPATRVLDLVLIGDGDDIAALTAIARRTGSLVFRSAPTATDDGRQRVFLRLHLHHR' A
#
# COMPACT_ATOMS: atom_id res chain seq x y z
N MET A 1 -34.92 -8.68 10.70
CA MET A 1 -33.86 -8.23 9.78
C MET A 1 -32.56 -8.13 10.58
N LYS A 2 -31.63 -9.08 10.46
CA LYS A 2 -30.33 -9.02 11.13
C LYS A 2 -29.43 -8.14 10.27
N THR A 3 -29.12 -6.93 10.72
CA THR A 3 -28.12 -6.10 10.06
C THR A 3 -26.76 -6.71 10.36
N THR A 4 -26.21 -7.46 9.41
CA THR A 4 -24.79 -7.77 9.41
C THR A 4 -24.04 -6.45 9.25
N LYS A 5 -23.61 -5.87 10.37
CA LYS A 5 -22.65 -4.75 10.36
C LYS A 5 -21.39 -5.28 9.68
N GLN A 6 -21.20 -4.91 8.41
CA GLN A 6 -19.95 -5.19 7.73
C GLN A 6 -18.86 -4.47 8.53
N PRO A 7 -17.81 -5.17 8.99
CA PRO A 7 -16.73 -4.52 9.73
C PRO A 7 -16.15 -3.42 8.85
N ALA A 8 -15.88 -2.25 9.44
CA ALA A 8 -15.29 -1.13 8.70
C ALA A 8 -13.96 -1.57 8.09
N THR A 9 -13.88 -1.56 6.76
CA THR A 9 -12.64 -1.82 6.04
C THR A 9 -11.64 -0.73 6.39
N ARG A 10 -10.56 -1.08 7.09
CA ARG A 10 -9.47 -0.16 7.41
C ARG A 10 -8.57 -0.06 6.18
N VAL A 11 -8.52 1.11 5.57
CA VAL A 11 -7.71 1.40 4.39
C VAL A 11 -6.47 2.19 4.81
N LEU A 12 -5.30 1.85 4.25
CA LEU A 12 -4.05 2.59 4.41
C LEU A 12 -3.51 2.97 3.03
N ASP A 13 -3.31 4.27 2.81
CA ASP A 13 -2.69 4.84 1.61
C ASP A 13 -1.24 5.25 1.93
N LEU A 14 -0.31 4.80 1.09
CA LEU A 14 1.13 5.04 1.26
C LEU A 14 1.74 5.62 0.00
N VAL A 15 2.73 6.50 0.18
CA VAL A 15 3.62 6.97 -0.89
C VAL A 15 5.02 6.47 -0.56
N LEU A 16 5.56 5.61 -1.41
CA LEU A 16 6.93 5.11 -1.31
C LEU A 16 7.83 5.95 -2.22
N ILE A 17 8.97 6.41 -1.70
CA ILE A 17 9.99 7.12 -2.47
C ILE A 17 11.34 6.47 -2.16
N GLY A 18 12.02 5.96 -3.19
CA GLY A 18 13.26 5.21 -3.05
C GLY A 18 13.74 4.70 -4.40
N ASP A 19 14.79 3.90 -4.41
CA ASP A 19 15.17 3.15 -5.60
C ASP A 19 14.27 1.92 -5.81
N GLY A 20 14.62 1.07 -6.79
CA GLY A 20 13.85 -0.14 -7.09
C GLY A 20 13.83 -1.14 -5.93
N ASP A 21 14.93 -1.24 -5.20
CA ASP A 21 15.09 -2.19 -4.09
C ASP A 21 14.36 -1.69 -2.84
N ASP A 22 14.44 -0.40 -2.54
CA ASP A 22 13.65 0.26 -1.50
C ASP A 22 12.15 0.03 -1.71
N ILE A 23 11.68 0.29 -2.94
CA ILE A 23 10.27 0.12 -3.29
C ILE A 23 9.85 -1.35 -3.16
N ALA A 24 10.70 -2.29 -3.59
CA ALA A 24 10.42 -3.71 -3.47
C ALA A 24 10.30 -4.14 -1.99
N ALA A 25 11.27 -3.73 -1.16
CA ALA A 25 11.29 -4.03 0.27
C ALA A 25 10.09 -3.43 1.00
N LEU A 26 9.79 -2.15 0.78
CA LEU A 26 8.65 -1.46 1.40
C LEU A 26 7.31 -2.03 0.93
N THR A 27 7.20 -2.43 -0.35
CA THR A 27 6.01 -3.12 -0.88
C THR A 27 5.82 -4.49 -0.20
N ALA A 28 6.91 -5.22 0.07
CA ALA A 28 6.85 -6.50 0.76
C ALA A 28 6.39 -6.34 2.22
N ILE A 29 6.89 -5.33 2.93
CA ILE A 29 6.44 -5.00 4.30
C ILE A 29 4.95 -4.64 4.30
N ALA A 30 4.52 -3.78 3.37
CA ALA A 30 3.14 -3.37 3.21
C ALA A 30 2.18 -4.57 3.03
N ARG A 31 2.57 -5.55 2.20
CA ARG A 31 1.80 -6.79 1.96
C ARG A 31 1.72 -7.72 3.17
N ARG A 32 2.64 -7.60 4.14
CA ARG A 32 2.58 -8.39 5.39
C ARG A 32 1.56 -7.83 6.37
N THR A 33 1.32 -6.53 6.32
CA THR A 33 0.42 -5.81 7.25
C THR A 33 -1.02 -5.77 6.72
N GLY A 34 -1.21 -5.88 5.41
CA GLY A 34 -2.53 -5.87 4.78
C GLY A 34 -2.53 -6.44 3.36
N SER A 35 -3.73 -6.54 2.79
CA SER A 35 -3.91 -6.92 1.40
C SER A 35 -3.69 -5.72 0.48
N LEU A 36 -2.79 -5.84 -0.49
CA LEU A 36 -2.54 -4.81 -1.48
C LEU A 36 -3.67 -4.75 -2.51
N VAL A 37 -4.34 -3.59 -2.57
CA VAL A 37 -5.50 -3.33 -3.43
C VAL A 37 -5.11 -2.53 -4.66
N PHE A 38 -4.17 -1.59 -4.50
CA PHE A 38 -3.68 -0.77 -5.60
C PHE A 38 -2.19 -0.53 -5.46
N ARG A 39 -1.50 -0.53 -6.60
CA ARG A 39 -0.12 -0.08 -6.75
C ARG A 39 0.00 0.67 -8.07
N SER A 40 0.50 1.91 -8.02
CA SER A 40 0.82 2.65 -9.24
C SER A 40 2.06 2.06 -9.93
N ALA A 41 2.22 2.35 -11.22
CA ALA A 41 3.52 2.24 -11.85
C ALA A 41 4.53 3.18 -11.16
N PRO A 42 5.83 2.84 -11.12
CA PRO A 42 6.86 3.77 -10.66
C PRO A 42 6.93 4.99 -11.56
N THR A 43 7.02 6.17 -10.95
CA THR A 43 7.28 7.44 -11.64
C THR A 43 8.58 8.03 -11.14
N ALA A 44 9.41 8.58 -12.03
CA ALA A 44 10.64 9.25 -11.62
C ALA A 44 10.36 10.48 -10.72
N THR A 45 11.25 10.75 -9.78
CA THR A 45 11.33 11.99 -9.01
C THR A 45 12.52 12.82 -9.47
N ASP A 46 12.53 14.11 -9.12
CA ASP A 46 13.55 15.06 -9.58
C ASP A 46 14.98 14.72 -9.11
N ASP A 47 15.10 13.93 -8.06
CA ASP A 47 16.36 13.46 -7.47
C ASP A 47 16.80 12.07 -7.97
N GLY A 48 16.20 11.58 -9.05
CA GLY A 48 16.55 10.30 -9.68
C GLY A 48 15.99 9.05 -8.97
N ARG A 49 15.23 9.23 -7.89
CA ARG A 49 14.49 8.14 -7.25
C ARG A 49 13.18 7.84 -7.98
N GLN A 50 12.49 6.83 -7.49
CA GLN A 50 11.17 6.43 -7.97
C GLN A 50 10.12 6.70 -6.88
N ARG A 51 8.91 7.03 -7.32
CA ARG A 51 7.71 7.19 -6.48
C ARG A 51 6.67 6.15 -6.85
N VAL A 52 6.08 5.50 -5.86
CA VAL A 52 4.97 4.55 -6.02
C VAL A 52 3.89 4.80 -4.97
N PHE A 53 2.64 4.82 -5.41
CA PHE A 53 1.47 4.90 -4.54
C PHE A 53 0.94 3.49 -4.25
N LEU A 54 0.69 3.18 -2.98
CA LEU A 54 0.07 1.91 -2.56
C LEU A 54 -1.23 2.17 -1.80
N ARG A 55 -2.23 1.31 -2.00
CA ARG A 55 -3.41 1.21 -1.13
C ARG A 55 -3.53 -0.20 -0.57
N LEU A 56 -3.70 -0.29 0.74
CA LEU A 56 -3.84 -1.54 1.47
C LEU A 56 -5.20 -1.61 2.17
N HIS A 57 -5.80 -2.78 2.21
CA HIS A 57 -6.79 -3.13 3.22
C HIS A 57 -6.08 -3.83 4.38
N LEU A 58 -6.12 -3.24 5.56
CA LEU A 58 -5.44 -3.79 6.73
C LEU A 58 -6.16 -5.05 7.23
N HIS A 59 -5.40 -6.05 7.62
CA HIS A 59 -5.95 -7.21 8.29
C HIS A 59 -6.57 -6.77 9.62
N HIS A 60 -7.87 -7.02 9.80
CA HIS A 60 -8.49 -6.88 11.12
C HIS A 60 -8.01 -8.05 11.97
N ARG A 61 -7.27 -7.76 13.03
CA ARG A 61 -6.87 -8.76 14.03
C ARG A 61 -7.86 -8.74 15.19
#